data_AF-A0A0V0RRW7-F1
#
_entry.id   AF-A0A0V0RRW7-F1
#
_cell.length_a   1.000
_cell.length_b   1.000
_cell.length_c   1.000
_cell.angle_alpha   90.00
_cell.angle_beta   90.00
_cell.angle_gamma   90.00
#
_symmetry.space_group_name_H-M   'P 1'
#
loop_
_entity.id
_entity.type
_entity.pdbx_description
1 polymer ?
#
loop_
_entity_poly.entity_id
_entity_poly.type
_entity_poly.pdbx_seq_one_letter_code
_entity_poly.pdbx_strand_id
1 'polypeptide(L)'
;LTRMHFWWKFALIIVAALFMVTLFYKGSTWSEKPPLAEGSSDAWNLQNAVFLYNRIPKTGSTSLMGIIYELCQKNSFHVIHLNMSRNSHVMTPWDQVHFAGNFSNWTQRKPAFYHGHVAYIDFTKFGMKNPIYLNVVRDPLERMISYYYFLRYGDDFRPHLSRKRKGNNETFDECVKRKGRDCDPANLWIPGNVWALERAKNTLLDHYMLVGVSEELQDFVELLELIFPDFFSGATVIYSQGRKSYLRKTVKKIPPSEQTLAQIRQSPIWKMEQDFYEFAKRQFHFLKLIKTRLGGKREIGYHYEKVKPTLVSN
;
A
#
# COMPACT_ATOMS: atom_id res chain seq x y z
N LEU A 1 60.60 -56.75 -21.44
CA LEU A 1 59.30 -56.09 -21.66
C LEU A 1 58.72 -55.34 -20.44
N THR A 2 59.21 -55.54 -19.22
CA THR A 2 58.59 -54.97 -17.99
C THR A 2 59.07 -53.57 -17.59
N ARG A 3 60.23 -53.10 -18.07
CA ARG A 3 60.73 -51.74 -17.76
C ARG A 3 60.11 -50.64 -18.63
N MET A 4 59.83 -50.93 -19.91
CA MET A 4 59.29 -49.96 -20.86
C MET A 4 57.83 -49.57 -20.55
N HIS A 5 57.03 -50.52 -20.07
CA HIS A 5 55.65 -50.28 -19.65
C HIS A 5 55.53 -49.36 -18.42
N PHE A 6 56.52 -49.35 -17.53
CA PHE A 6 56.50 -48.51 -16.34
C PHE A 6 56.69 -47.04 -16.71
N TRP A 7 57.66 -46.74 -17.57
CA TRP A 7 57.92 -45.37 -18.04
C TRP A 7 56.78 -44.82 -18.90
N TRP A 8 56.12 -45.67 -19.70
CA TRP A 8 54.95 -45.26 -20.49
C TRP A 8 53.74 -44.90 -19.61
N LYS A 9 53.47 -45.68 -18.56
CA LYS A 9 52.41 -45.36 -17.58
C LYS A 9 52.73 -44.09 -16.79
N PHE A 10 53.99 -43.88 -16.42
CA PHE A 10 54.43 -42.68 -15.71
C PHE A 10 54.30 -41.41 -16.58
N ALA A 11 54.67 -41.50 -17.87
CA ALA A 11 54.50 -40.41 -18.83
C ALA A 11 53.02 -40.07 -19.05
N LEU A 12 52.13 -41.07 -19.16
CA LEU A 12 50.68 -40.87 -19.27
C LEU A 12 50.08 -40.16 -18.04
N ILE A 13 50.55 -40.48 -16.84
CA ILE A 13 50.10 -39.82 -15.59
C ILE A 13 50.56 -38.36 -15.56
N ILE A 14 51.80 -38.07 -15.98
CA ILE A 14 52.32 -36.69 -16.04
C ILE A 14 51.55 -35.86 -17.08
N VAL A 15 51.25 -36.43 -18.25
CA VAL A 15 50.46 -35.76 -19.28
C VAL A 15 49.02 -35.52 -18.81
N ALA A 16 48.40 -36.49 -18.14
CA ALA A 16 47.06 -36.34 -17.56
C ALA A 16 47.03 -35.29 -16.43
N ALA A 17 48.08 -35.23 -15.60
CA ALA A 17 48.21 -34.22 -14.55
C ALA A 17 48.40 -32.81 -15.13
N LEU A 18 49.23 -32.65 -16.18
CA LEU A 18 49.39 -31.39 -16.90
C LEU A 18 48.09 -30.95 -17.61
N PHE A 19 47.34 -31.91 -18.16
CA PHE A 19 46.03 -31.64 -18.78
C PHE A 19 44.97 -31.23 -17.73
N MET A 20 44.98 -31.85 -16.55
CA MET A 20 44.10 -31.46 -15.43
C MET A 20 44.48 -30.10 -14.85
N VAL A 21 45.77 -29.77 -14.72
CA VAL A 21 46.23 -28.45 -14.26
C VAL A 21 45.86 -27.36 -15.28
N THR A 22 45.95 -27.63 -16.58
CA THR A 22 45.53 -26.68 -17.62
C THR A 22 44.02 -26.54 -17.72
N LEU A 23 43.24 -27.59 -17.44
CA LEU A 23 41.77 -27.50 -17.31
C LEU A 23 41.36 -26.73 -16.05
N PHE A 24 42.05 -26.92 -14.92
CA PHE A 24 41.83 -26.16 -13.69
C PHE A 24 42.20 -24.68 -13.88
N TYR A 25 43.32 -24.37 -14.55
CA TYR A 25 43.71 -22.98 -14.86
C TYR A 25 42.83 -22.31 -15.91
N LYS A 26 42.29 -23.05 -16.89
CA LYS A 26 41.30 -22.53 -17.84
C LYS A 26 39.90 -22.35 -17.25
N GLY A 27 39.61 -22.99 -16.10
CA GLY A 27 38.34 -22.85 -15.38
C GLY A 27 38.31 -21.70 -14.36
N SER A 28 39.44 -21.04 -14.10
CA SER A 28 39.58 -20.06 -12.99
C SER A 28 39.88 -18.62 -13.44
N THR A 29 39.63 -18.27 -14.68
CA THR A 29 39.56 -16.89 -15.20
C THR A 29 38.41 -16.94 -16.20
N TRP A 30 37.22 -16.42 -15.94
CA TRP A 30 36.89 -15.01 -15.79
C TRP A 30 35.78 -14.85 -14.75
N SER A 31 36.08 -14.27 -13.59
CA SER A 31 35.06 -13.51 -12.89
C SER A 31 34.88 -12.25 -13.74
N GLU A 32 33.82 -12.19 -14.54
CA GLU A 32 33.34 -10.89 -15.00
C GLU A 32 33.21 -10.02 -13.75
N LYS A 33 33.98 -8.93 -13.70
CA LYS A 33 33.81 -7.92 -12.66
C LYS A 33 32.34 -7.53 -12.73
N PRO A 34 31.58 -7.51 -11.62
CA PRO A 34 30.26 -6.91 -11.66
C PRO A 34 30.45 -5.50 -12.26
N PRO A 35 29.62 -5.10 -13.24
CA PRO A 35 29.78 -3.82 -13.88
C PRO A 35 29.89 -2.76 -12.78
N LEU A 36 30.83 -1.82 -12.97
CA LEU A 36 30.85 -0.59 -12.20
C LEU A 36 29.41 -0.12 -12.10
N ALA A 37 28.94 0.16 -10.88
CA ALA A 37 27.67 0.82 -10.68
C ALA A 37 27.79 2.24 -11.26
N GLU A 38 27.78 2.36 -12.59
CA GLU A 38 27.01 3.41 -13.23
C GLU A 38 25.66 3.33 -12.52
N GLY A 39 25.35 4.37 -11.74
CA GLY A 39 24.05 4.50 -11.12
C GLY A 39 23.05 4.42 -12.24
N SER A 40 22.54 3.22 -12.46
CA SER A 40 21.79 2.93 -13.65
C SER A 40 20.62 3.89 -13.66
N SER A 41 20.43 4.57 -14.79
CA SER A 41 19.18 5.25 -15.08
C SER A 41 18.01 4.26 -15.22
N ASP A 42 18.23 2.96 -15.00
CA ASP A 42 17.19 2.02 -14.60
C ASP A 42 16.46 2.65 -13.43
N ALA A 43 15.28 3.19 -13.75
CA ALA A 43 14.29 3.66 -12.81
C ALA A 43 14.26 2.70 -11.62
N TRP A 44 14.40 3.24 -10.41
CA TRP A 44 14.21 2.55 -9.12
C TRP A 44 13.47 1.22 -9.32
N ASN A 45 14.19 0.09 -9.33
CA ASN A 45 13.60 -1.17 -9.73
C ASN A 45 12.58 -1.63 -8.68
N LEU A 46 11.32 -1.23 -8.86
CA LEU A 46 10.18 -1.56 -8.01
C LEU A 46 9.71 -3.01 -8.22
N GLN A 47 10.43 -3.86 -8.96
CA GLN A 47 10.09 -5.29 -9.12
C GLN A 47 9.98 -6.02 -7.78
N ASN A 48 10.69 -5.56 -6.74
CA ASN A 48 10.59 -6.10 -5.39
C ASN A 48 9.70 -5.27 -4.45
N ALA A 49 9.10 -4.19 -4.94
CA ALA A 49 8.25 -3.33 -4.14
C ALA A 49 6.93 -4.01 -3.83
N VAL A 50 6.47 -3.75 -2.60
CA VAL A 50 5.20 -4.28 -2.15
C VAL A 50 4.44 -3.20 -1.38
N PHE A 51 3.25 -2.91 -1.86
CA PHE A 51 2.34 -1.94 -1.26
C PHE A 51 1.36 -2.62 -0.33
N LEU A 52 0.97 -1.93 0.74
CA LEU A 52 -0.14 -2.32 1.60
C LEU A 52 -1.12 -1.17 1.75
N TYR A 53 -2.29 -1.33 1.12
CA TYR A 53 -3.46 -0.47 1.30
C TYR A 53 -4.42 -1.09 2.32
N ASN A 54 -4.17 -0.80 3.59
CA ASN A 54 -5.02 -1.22 4.69
C ASN A 54 -6.29 -0.35 4.79
N ARG A 55 -7.15 -0.53 3.80
CA ARG A 55 -8.31 0.28 3.46
C ARG A 55 -9.31 0.45 4.60
N ILE A 56 -9.67 1.71 4.86
CA ILE A 56 -10.76 2.08 5.77
C ILE A 56 -12.11 1.91 5.03
N PRO A 57 -13.16 1.35 5.68
CA PRO A 57 -14.48 1.26 5.06
C PRO A 57 -15.08 2.63 4.72
N LYS A 58 -15.75 2.71 3.56
CA LYS A 58 -16.55 3.86 3.09
C LYS A 58 -15.75 5.14 2.76
N THR A 59 -14.47 5.01 2.41
CA THR A 59 -13.57 6.10 1.99
C THR A 59 -13.22 6.08 0.49
N GLY A 60 -14.10 5.54 -0.36
CA GLY A 60 -13.82 5.42 -1.81
C GLY A 60 -12.90 4.25 -2.20
N SER A 61 -12.56 3.38 -1.25
CA SER A 61 -11.64 2.24 -1.45
C SER A 61 -12.02 1.29 -2.60
N THR A 62 -13.32 1.19 -2.94
CA THR A 62 -13.76 0.30 -4.04
C THR A 62 -13.46 0.91 -5.40
N SER A 63 -13.62 2.23 -5.55
CA SER A 63 -13.22 2.95 -6.77
C SER A 63 -11.72 2.85 -7.00
N LEU A 64 -10.91 3.15 -5.97
CA LEU A 64 -9.46 3.07 -6.06
C LEU A 64 -9.00 1.67 -6.46
N MET A 65 -9.55 0.63 -5.83
CA MET A 65 -9.22 -0.75 -6.21
C MET A 65 -9.68 -1.10 -7.64
N GLY A 66 -10.79 -0.54 -8.12
CA GLY A 66 -11.24 -0.74 -9.51
C GLY A 66 -10.19 -0.28 -10.54
N ILE A 67 -9.48 0.81 -10.23
CA ILE A 67 -8.36 1.33 -11.04
C ILE A 67 -7.15 0.40 -10.91
N ILE A 68 -6.76 0.05 -9.68
CA ILE A 68 -5.58 -0.80 -9.41
C ILE A 68 -5.71 -2.18 -10.05
N TYR A 69 -6.90 -2.79 -10.03
CA TYR A 69 -7.16 -4.07 -10.69
C TYR A 69 -7.07 -4.00 -12.22
N GLU A 70 -7.25 -2.84 -12.83
CA GLU A 70 -7.04 -2.66 -14.27
C GLU A 70 -5.57 -2.42 -14.59
N LEU A 71 -4.89 -1.64 -13.75
CA LEU A 71 -3.48 -1.35 -13.91
C LEU A 71 -2.58 -2.56 -13.71
N CYS A 72 -2.98 -3.51 -12.86
CA CYS A 72 -2.14 -4.66 -12.56
C CYS A 72 -1.81 -5.51 -13.79
N GLN A 73 -2.74 -5.58 -14.76
CA GLN A 73 -2.52 -6.26 -16.03
C GLN A 73 -1.60 -5.46 -16.96
N LYS A 74 -1.75 -4.13 -16.99
CA LYS A 74 -0.97 -3.24 -17.87
C LYS A 74 0.46 -3.07 -17.38
N ASN A 75 0.63 -2.95 -16.07
CA ASN A 75 1.89 -2.58 -15.43
C ASN A 75 2.59 -3.77 -14.75
N SER A 76 2.11 -5.00 -15.02
CA SER A 76 2.77 -6.26 -14.62
C SER A 76 3.05 -6.41 -13.11
N PHE A 77 2.04 -6.20 -12.27
CA PHE A 77 2.12 -6.44 -10.83
C PHE A 77 0.93 -7.27 -10.32
N HIS A 78 1.06 -7.85 -9.14
CA HIS A 78 0.00 -8.67 -8.52
C HIS A 78 -0.88 -7.85 -7.60
N VAL A 79 -2.18 -8.11 -7.59
CA VAL A 79 -3.12 -7.52 -6.60
C VAL A 79 -3.66 -8.61 -5.71
N ILE A 80 -3.50 -8.46 -4.39
CA ILE A 80 -3.83 -9.49 -3.41
C ILE A 80 -4.82 -8.91 -2.39
N HIS A 81 -5.99 -9.54 -2.28
CA HIS A 81 -6.99 -9.16 -1.28
C HIS A 81 -6.78 -9.95 0.00
N LEU A 82 -6.51 -9.24 1.09
CA LEU A 82 -6.42 -9.79 2.43
C LEU A 82 -7.82 -9.86 3.05
N ASN A 83 -8.30 -11.08 3.29
CA ASN A 83 -9.55 -11.33 3.99
C ASN A 83 -9.28 -11.70 5.46
N MET A 84 -9.97 -11.02 6.37
CA MET A 84 -9.82 -11.25 7.81
C MET A 84 -11.01 -12.05 8.35
N SER A 85 -10.72 -13.05 9.18
CA SER A 85 -11.75 -13.85 9.86
C SER A 85 -12.73 -12.98 10.63
N ARG A 86 -14.03 -13.23 10.43
CA ARG A 86 -15.14 -12.47 11.04
C ARG A 86 -15.09 -10.94 10.79
N ASN A 87 -14.39 -10.50 9.74
CA ASN A 87 -14.11 -9.09 9.48
C ASN A 87 -13.41 -8.37 10.65
N SER A 88 -12.57 -9.07 11.41
CA SER A 88 -11.71 -8.44 12.41
C SER A 88 -10.77 -7.44 11.76
N HIS A 89 -10.55 -6.29 12.40
CA HIS A 89 -9.54 -5.33 11.98
C HIS A 89 -8.17 -5.59 12.59
N VAL A 90 -8.08 -6.49 13.58
CA VAL A 90 -6.85 -6.78 14.31
C VAL A 90 -6.45 -8.23 14.07
N MET A 91 -5.18 -8.44 13.72
CA MET A 91 -4.52 -9.74 13.64
C MET A 91 -3.99 -10.16 15.00
N THR A 92 -4.02 -11.46 15.29
CA THR A 92 -3.30 -12.00 16.46
C THR A 92 -1.78 -11.79 16.28
N PRO A 93 -0.97 -11.77 17.35
CA PRO A 93 0.48 -11.64 17.21
C PRO A 93 1.10 -12.71 16.28
N TRP A 94 0.59 -13.94 16.34
CA TRP A 94 1.02 -15.02 15.46
C TRP A 94 0.67 -14.73 13.98
N ASP A 95 -0.56 -14.27 13.71
CA ASP A 95 -0.97 -13.89 12.36
C ASP A 95 -0.11 -12.74 11.82
N GLN A 96 0.28 -11.78 12.67
CA GLN A 96 1.14 -10.66 12.26
C GLN A 96 2.54 -11.14 11.85
N VAL A 97 3.15 -12.06 12.62
CA VAL A 97 4.45 -12.66 12.29
C VAL A 97 4.35 -13.43 10.97
N HIS A 98 3.34 -14.29 10.85
CA HIS A 98 3.12 -15.09 9.65
C HIS A 98 2.83 -14.21 8.41
N PHE A 99 2.01 -13.18 8.57
CA PHE A 99 1.69 -12.23 7.50
C PHE A 99 2.93 -11.44 7.06
N ALA A 100 3.71 -10.91 8.00
CA ALA A 100 4.97 -10.22 7.70
C ALA A 100 5.97 -11.15 7.01
N GLY A 101 6.08 -12.40 7.48
CA GLY A 101 6.85 -13.49 6.88
C GLY A 101 6.55 -13.68 5.39
N ASN A 102 5.27 -13.93 5.08
CA ASN A 102 4.82 -14.15 3.70
C ASN A 102 5.05 -12.92 2.82
N PHE A 103 4.79 -11.74 3.35
CA PHE A 103 4.95 -10.49 2.60
C PHE A 103 6.40 -10.26 2.14
N SER A 104 7.38 -10.54 3.00
CA SER A 104 8.80 -10.38 2.65
C SER A 104 9.33 -11.51 1.78
N ASN A 105 8.86 -12.74 1.98
CA ASN A 105 9.46 -13.93 1.36
C ASN A 105 8.75 -14.43 0.09
N TRP A 106 7.54 -13.95 -0.22
CA TRP A 106 6.79 -14.41 -1.39
C TRP A 106 7.27 -13.76 -2.69
N THR A 107 8.46 -14.14 -3.14
CA THR A 107 9.13 -13.55 -4.31
C THR A 107 8.36 -13.72 -5.61
N GLN A 108 7.65 -14.85 -5.82
CA GLN A 108 6.89 -15.10 -7.05
C GLN A 108 5.68 -14.15 -7.24
N ARG A 109 5.29 -13.41 -6.20
CA ARG A 109 4.20 -12.43 -6.28
C ARG A 109 4.67 -11.00 -6.31
N LYS A 110 5.98 -10.74 -6.28
CA LYS A 110 6.51 -9.39 -6.40
C LYS A 110 6.65 -9.01 -7.89
N PRO A 111 6.36 -7.75 -8.27
CA PRO A 111 5.81 -6.68 -7.45
C PRO A 111 4.34 -6.93 -7.06
N ALA A 112 3.93 -6.49 -5.87
CA ALA A 112 2.59 -6.75 -5.34
C ALA A 112 1.92 -5.55 -4.67
N PHE A 113 0.59 -5.51 -4.76
CA PHE A 113 -0.29 -4.56 -4.10
C PHE A 113 -1.31 -5.31 -3.24
N TYR A 114 -1.09 -5.29 -1.93
CA TYR A 114 -2.01 -5.88 -0.97
C TYR A 114 -3.07 -4.87 -0.54
N HIS A 115 -4.32 -5.31 -0.40
CA HIS A 115 -5.38 -4.49 0.19
C HIS A 115 -6.31 -5.30 1.08
N GLY A 116 -6.80 -4.69 2.14
CA GLY A 116 -7.74 -5.36 3.06
C GLY A 116 -8.10 -4.49 4.26
N HIS A 117 -9.14 -4.91 4.99
CA HIS A 117 -9.64 -4.20 6.16
C HIS A 117 -8.87 -4.59 7.43
N VAL A 118 -7.62 -4.15 7.54
CA VAL A 118 -6.71 -4.43 8.67
C VAL A 118 -6.17 -3.14 9.29
N ALA A 119 -5.89 -3.14 10.59
CA ALA A 119 -5.19 -2.05 11.25
C ALA A 119 -3.73 -1.97 10.77
N TYR A 120 -3.05 -0.87 11.10
CA TYR A 120 -1.62 -0.73 10.83
C TYR A 120 -0.83 -1.80 11.59
N ILE A 121 0.16 -2.40 10.92
CA ILE A 121 1.07 -3.40 11.49
C ILE A 121 2.50 -2.94 11.25
N ASP A 122 3.31 -2.92 12.29
CA ASP A 122 4.73 -2.58 12.15
C ASP A 122 5.54 -3.86 11.96
N PHE A 123 5.99 -4.09 10.71
CA PHE A 123 6.72 -5.31 10.35
C PHE A 123 8.14 -5.32 10.94
N THR A 124 8.67 -4.14 11.26
CA THR A 124 10.02 -4.01 11.84
C THR A 124 10.12 -4.65 13.21
N LYS A 125 8.99 -4.73 13.94
CA LYS A 125 8.89 -5.47 15.22
C LYS A 125 9.22 -6.96 15.08
N PHE A 126 9.12 -7.50 13.87
CA PHE A 126 9.39 -8.90 13.55
C PHE A 126 10.70 -9.08 12.76
N GLY A 127 11.55 -8.05 12.70
CA GLY A 127 12.79 -8.07 11.92
C GLY A 127 12.57 -7.97 10.40
N MET A 128 11.39 -7.55 9.97
CA MET A 128 11.01 -7.50 8.55
C MET A 128 10.95 -6.05 8.03
N LYS A 129 11.20 -5.89 6.72
CA LYS A 129 11.07 -4.58 6.06
C LYS A 129 9.59 -4.18 5.98
N ASN A 130 9.27 -2.96 6.38
CA ASN A 130 7.92 -2.42 6.24
C ASN A 130 7.50 -2.32 4.77
N PRO A 131 6.21 -2.58 4.48
CA PRO A 131 5.64 -2.34 3.16
C PRO A 131 5.54 -0.84 2.86
N ILE A 132 5.30 -0.50 1.60
CA ILE A 132 4.91 0.87 1.25
C ILE A 132 3.43 1.04 1.62
N TYR A 133 3.18 1.70 2.75
CA TYR A 133 1.84 1.95 3.25
C TYR A 133 1.17 3.10 2.51
N LEU A 134 -0.09 2.87 2.09
CA LEU A 134 -0.96 3.88 1.51
C LEU A 134 -2.30 3.86 2.21
N ASN A 135 -2.99 5.00 2.29
CA ASN A 135 -4.38 5.02 2.72
C ASN A 135 -5.20 6.16 2.11
N VAL A 136 -6.52 6.08 2.29
CA VAL A 136 -7.45 7.17 1.98
C VAL A 136 -8.41 7.31 3.15
N VAL A 137 -8.40 8.48 3.76
CA VAL A 137 -9.33 8.88 4.82
C VAL A 137 -10.50 9.67 4.23
N ARG A 138 -11.53 9.93 5.04
CA ARG A 138 -12.72 10.70 4.64
C ARG A 138 -13.19 11.48 5.84
N ASP A 139 -13.89 12.59 5.60
CA ASP A 139 -14.59 13.31 6.67
C ASP A 139 -15.35 12.31 7.57
N PRO A 140 -15.12 12.35 8.89
CA PRO A 140 -15.63 11.33 9.80
C PRO A 140 -17.16 11.29 9.78
N LEU A 141 -17.82 12.45 9.73
CA LEU A 141 -19.27 12.53 9.77
C LEU A 141 -19.89 11.97 8.49
N GLU A 142 -19.39 12.38 7.32
CA GLU A 142 -19.82 11.83 6.03
C GLU A 142 -19.56 10.33 5.91
N ARG A 143 -18.43 9.86 6.45
CA ARG A 143 -18.10 8.43 6.51
C ARG A 143 -19.11 7.66 7.38
N MET A 144 -19.46 8.20 8.55
CA MET A 144 -20.43 7.63 9.47
C MET A 144 -21.82 7.54 8.83
N ILE A 145 -22.31 8.63 8.25
CA ILE A 145 -23.60 8.68 7.55
C ILE A 145 -23.61 7.68 6.39
N SER A 146 -22.53 7.63 5.61
CA SER A 146 -22.43 6.67 4.50
C SER A 146 -22.43 5.22 4.98
N TYR A 147 -21.82 4.91 6.13
CA TYR A 147 -21.83 3.56 6.69
C TYR A 147 -23.21 3.18 7.25
N TYR A 148 -23.87 4.10 7.96
CA TYR A 148 -25.20 3.91 8.54
C TYR A 148 -26.23 3.48 7.48
N TYR A 149 -26.31 4.24 6.38
CA TYR A 149 -27.24 3.94 5.30
C TYR A 149 -26.81 2.74 4.44
N PHE A 150 -25.51 2.47 4.35
CA PHE A 150 -25.01 1.27 3.67
C PHE A 150 -25.50 -0.01 4.35
N LEU A 151 -25.56 -0.05 5.69
CA LEU A 151 -26.07 -1.23 6.40
C LEU A 151 -27.57 -1.48 6.19
N ARG A 152 -28.34 -0.44 5.85
CA ARG A 152 -29.80 -0.48 5.66
C ARG A 152 -30.20 -0.72 4.20
N TYR A 153 -29.59 0.03 3.28
CA TYR A 153 -29.98 0.07 1.87
C TYR A 153 -28.98 -0.61 0.92
N GLY A 154 -27.79 -0.96 1.41
CA GLY A 154 -26.75 -1.58 0.59
C GLY A 154 -26.07 -0.63 -0.38
N ASP A 155 -25.60 -1.19 -1.49
CA ASP A 155 -24.83 -0.50 -2.52
C ASP A 155 -25.22 -0.97 -3.92
N ASP A 156 -24.88 -0.14 -4.91
CA ASP A 156 -25.09 -0.40 -6.33
C ASP A 156 -24.12 -1.44 -6.93
N PHE A 157 -23.00 -1.74 -6.25
CA PHE A 157 -21.95 -2.62 -6.77
C PHE A 157 -22.27 -4.10 -6.56
N ARG A 158 -22.95 -4.45 -5.46
CA ARG A 158 -23.47 -5.80 -5.18
C ARG A 158 -24.90 -5.73 -4.63
N PRO A 159 -25.89 -5.40 -5.47
CA PRO A 159 -27.26 -5.08 -5.02
C PRO A 159 -28.00 -6.29 -4.43
N HIS A 160 -27.64 -7.51 -4.84
CA HIS A 160 -28.30 -8.74 -4.39
C HIS A 160 -27.93 -9.16 -2.95
N LEU A 161 -26.89 -8.57 -2.37
CA LEU A 161 -26.48 -8.91 -1.01
C LEU A 161 -27.36 -8.23 0.03
N SER A 162 -28.03 -9.04 0.86
CA SER A 162 -28.70 -8.53 2.05
C SER A 162 -27.68 -8.04 3.08
N ARG A 163 -27.87 -6.81 3.56
CA ARG A 163 -27.02 -6.19 4.58
C ARG A 163 -27.60 -6.44 5.98
N LYS A 164 -26.75 -6.33 7.00
CA LYS A 164 -27.08 -6.68 8.40
C LYS A 164 -28.32 -5.98 8.95
N ARG A 165 -28.65 -4.77 8.46
CA ARG A 165 -29.78 -3.96 8.91
C ARG A 165 -30.83 -3.75 7.81
N LYS A 166 -30.86 -4.59 6.78
CA LYS A 166 -31.85 -4.49 5.70
C LYS A 166 -33.27 -4.56 6.27
N GLY A 167 -34.16 -3.68 5.82
CA GLY A 167 -35.53 -3.55 6.32
C GLY A 167 -35.71 -2.54 7.45
N ASN A 168 -34.62 -2.04 8.06
CA ASN A 168 -34.70 -0.89 8.95
C ASN A 168 -34.69 0.41 8.14
N ASN A 169 -35.82 1.13 8.15
CA ASN A 169 -35.99 2.41 7.46
C ASN A 169 -35.74 3.64 8.35
N GLU A 170 -35.30 3.45 9.59
CA GLU A 170 -34.96 4.52 10.55
C GLU A 170 -33.92 5.47 9.95
N THR A 171 -34.21 6.76 9.96
CA THR A 171 -33.30 7.80 9.47
C THR A 171 -32.14 8.01 10.44
N PHE A 172 -31.05 8.62 9.97
CA PHE A 172 -29.91 8.91 10.85
C PHE A 172 -30.33 9.86 11.99
N ASP A 173 -31.16 10.86 11.71
CA ASP A 173 -31.72 11.78 12.70
C ASP A 173 -32.55 11.07 13.77
N GLU A 174 -33.44 10.17 13.37
CA GLU A 174 -34.24 9.37 14.31
C GLU A 174 -33.35 8.54 15.23
N CYS A 175 -32.33 7.90 14.67
CA CYS A 175 -31.36 7.14 15.47
C CYS A 175 -30.65 8.04 16.48
N VAL A 176 -30.14 9.21 16.08
CA VAL A 176 -29.40 10.12 16.97
C VAL A 176 -30.32 10.66 18.07
N LYS A 177 -31.56 11.03 17.73
CA LYS A 177 -32.58 11.47 18.69
C LYS A 177 -32.88 10.40 19.74
N ARG A 178 -32.95 9.13 19.33
CA ARG A 178 -33.18 7.97 20.20
C ARG A 178 -31.90 7.46 20.88
N LYS A 179 -30.73 8.04 20.59
CA LYS A 179 -29.40 7.55 21.03
C LYS A 179 -29.18 6.08 20.66
N GLY A 180 -29.51 5.72 19.43
CA GLY A 180 -29.36 4.36 18.91
C GLY A 180 -27.90 3.93 18.77
N ARG A 181 -27.64 2.63 18.92
CA ARG A 181 -26.28 2.05 18.86
C ARG A 181 -25.58 2.26 17.52
N ASP A 182 -26.32 2.18 16.41
CA ASP A 182 -25.76 2.23 15.04
C ASP A 182 -25.31 3.65 14.62
N CYS A 183 -25.73 4.70 15.33
CA CYS A 183 -25.34 6.09 15.10
C CYS A 183 -24.49 6.68 16.24
N ASP A 184 -24.10 5.84 17.21
CA ASP A 184 -23.20 6.23 18.29
C ASP A 184 -21.75 6.33 17.75
N PRO A 185 -21.12 7.52 17.84
CA PRO A 185 -19.70 7.73 17.54
C PRO A 185 -18.76 6.64 18.05
N ALA A 186 -18.99 6.14 19.27
CA ALA A 186 -18.11 5.17 19.94
C ALA A 186 -18.12 3.78 19.29
N ASN A 187 -19.14 3.45 18.48
CA ASN A 187 -19.22 2.15 17.81
C ASN A 187 -18.57 2.16 16.42
N LEU A 188 -18.39 3.34 15.80
CA LEU A 188 -17.76 3.46 14.49
C LEU A 188 -16.26 3.79 14.59
N TRP A 189 -15.88 4.51 15.63
CA TRP A 189 -14.52 4.92 15.91
C TRP A 189 -14.02 4.16 17.12
N ILE A 190 -12.82 3.57 17.02
CA ILE A 190 -12.14 2.97 18.17
C ILE A 190 -12.13 4.04 19.27
N PRO A 191 -12.56 3.73 20.51
CA PRO A 191 -12.77 4.74 21.55
C PRO A 191 -11.57 5.68 21.64
N GLY A 192 -11.80 6.91 21.18
CA GLY A 192 -10.76 7.90 21.00
C GLY A 192 -10.25 8.30 22.37
N ASN A 193 -8.98 8.00 22.62
CA ASN A 193 -8.23 8.66 23.68
C ASN A 193 -7.13 9.49 23.02
N VAL A 194 -6.65 10.50 23.75
CA VAL A 194 -5.65 11.45 23.24
C VAL A 194 -4.38 10.73 22.80
N TRP A 195 -3.97 9.69 23.54
CA TRP A 195 -2.79 8.90 23.20
C TRP A 195 -2.91 8.21 21.84
N ALA A 196 -4.08 7.62 21.54
CA ALA A 196 -4.34 6.93 20.28
C ALA A 196 -4.40 7.92 19.10
N LEU A 197 -4.96 9.11 19.32
CA LEU A 197 -4.95 10.20 18.33
C LEU A 197 -3.52 10.60 17.97
N GLU A 198 -2.69 10.91 18.97
CA GLU A 198 -1.30 11.30 18.73
C GLU A 198 -0.49 10.16 18.11
N ARG A 199 -0.71 8.92 18.55
CA ARG A 199 -0.09 7.75 17.92
C ARG A 199 -0.50 7.61 16.46
N ALA A 200 -1.76 7.85 16.12
CA ALA A 200 -2.24 7.80 14.74
C ALA A 200 -1.61 8.90 13.87
N LYS A 201 -1.49 10.13 14.37
CA LYS A 201 -0.80 11.24 13.68
C LYS A 201 0.66 10.89 13.40
N ASN A 202 1.38 10.41 14.41
CA ASN A 202 2.79 10.04 14.26
C ASN A 202 2.96 8.86 13.29
N THR A 203 2.10 7.83 13.40
CA THR A 203 2.13 6.70 12.47
C THR A 203 1.86 7.14 11.03
N LEU A 204 0.94 8.09 10.81
CA LEU A 204 0.70 8.65 9.48
C LEU A 204 1.96 9.32 8.91
N LEU A 205 2.68 10.11 9.71
CA LEU A 205 3.90 10.80 9.26
C LEU A 205 5.09 9.84 9.05
N ASP A 206 5.29 8.93 9.99
CA ASP A 206 6.52 8.13 10.08
C ASP A 206 6.48 6.89 9.19
N HIS A 207 5.28 6.39 8.87
CA HIS A 207 5.11 5.05 8.31
C HIS A 207 4.25 5.00 7.05
N TYR A 208 3.41 5.99 6.76
CA TYR A 208 2.63 6.03 5.52
C TYR A 208 3.34 6.86 4.46
N MET A 209 3.46 6.32 3.26
CA MET A 209 4.06 7.03 2.13
C MET A 209 3.13 8.13 1.62
N LEU A 210 1.82 7.84 1.53
CA LEU A 210 0.82 8.81 1.12
C LEU A 210 -0.54 8.44 1.72
N VAL A 211 -1.19 9.42 2.35
CA VAL A 211 -2.57 9.32 2.80
C VAL A 211 -3.39 10.40 2.11
N GLY A 212 -4.34 9.99 1.27
CA GLY A 212 -5.25 10.89 0.58
C GLY A 212 -6.55 11.13 1.33
N VAL A 213 -7.36 12.06 0.83
CA VAL A 213 -8.74 12.28 1.26
C VAL A 213 -9.71 11.84 0.17
N SER A 214 -10.83 11.23 0.55
CA SER A 214 -11.81 10.62 -0.37
C SER A 214 -12.45 11.63 -1.33
N GLU A 215 -12.53 12.90 -0.92
CA GLU A 215 -13.09 14.01 -1.66
C GLU A 215 -12.17 14.48 -2.79
N GLU A 216 -10.86 14.24 -2.67
CA GLU A 216 -9.81 14.64 -3.62
C GLU A 216 -9.10 13.40 -4.18
N LEU A 217 -9.86 12.32 -4.43
CA LEU A 217 -9.31 11.04 -4.87
C LEU A 217 -8.58 11.14 -6.23
N GLN A 218 -9.00 12.07 -7.09
CA GLN A 218 -8.31 12.33 -8.35
C GLN A 218 -6.87 12.79 -8.11
N ASP A 219 -6.67 13.80 -7.26
CA ASP A 219 -5.33 14.31 -6.93
C ASP A 219 -4.45 13.22 -6.29
N PHE A 220 -5.06 12.35 -5.49
CA PHE A 220 -4.35 11.23 -4.86
C PHE A 220 -3.86 10.23 -5.91
N VAL A 221 -4.70 9.89 -6.89
CA VAL A 221 -4.33 9.02 -8.02
C VAL A 221 -3.23 9.65 -8.87
N GLU A 222 -3.33 10.94 -9.18
CA GLU A 222 -2.31 11.65 -9.94
C GLU A 222 -0.95 11.71 -9.21
N LEU A 223 -0.97 11.88 -7.89
CA LEU A 223 0.26 11.82 -7.08
C LEU A 223 0.86 10.42 -7.07
N LEU A 224 0.06 9.37 -6.97
CA LEU A 224 0.56 7.99 -7.04
C LEU A 224 1.18 7.68 -8.41
N GLU A 225 0.56 8.14 -9.51
CA GLU A 225 1.11 8.02 -10.86
C GLU A 225 2.45 8.75 -11.02
N LEU A 226 2.58 9.92 -10.38
CA LEU A 226 3.83 10.69 -10.39
C LEU A 226 4.94 10.02 -9.56
N ILE A 227 4.62 9.48 -8.38
CA ILE A 227 5.61 8.94 -7.43
C ILE A 227 6.00 7.50 -7.79
N PHE A 228 5.05 6.69 -8.24
CA PHE A 228 5.21 5.24 -8.45
C PHE A 228 4.69 4.80 -9.83
N PRO A 229 5.28 5.27 -10.93
CA PRO A 229 4.79 5.01 -12.29
C PRO A 229 4.73 3.51 -12.63
N ASP A 230 5.64 2.69 -12.11
CA ASP A 230 5.65 1.23 -12.36
C ASP A 230 4.38 0.53 -11.85
N PHE A 231 3.67 1.12 -10.89
CA PHE A 231 2.37 0.62 -10.43
C PHE A 231 1.21 1.42 -11.01
N PHE A 232 1.37 2.74 -11.15
CA PHE A 232 0.26 3.67 -11.37
C PHE A 232 0.28 4.41 -12.71
N SER A 233 1.17 4.09 -13.64
CA SER A 233 1.13 4.67 -14.99
C SER A 233 -0.21 4.36 -15.67
N GLY A 234 -0.88 5.40 -16.17
CA GLY A 234 -2.22 5.34 -16.76
C GLY A 234 -3.37 5.45 -15.75
N ALA A 235 -3.11 5.60 -14.45
CA ALA A 235 -4.14 5.65 -13.43
C ALA A 235 -5.07 6.85 -13.58
N THR A 236 -4.50 8.04 -13.88
CA THR A 236 -5.27 9.28 -14.08
C THR A 236 -6.22 9.17 -15.26
N VAL A 237 -5.78 8.52 -16.34
CA VAL A 237 -6.60 8.28 -17.54
C VAL A 237 -7.78 7.35 -17.22
N ILE A 238 -7.54 6.26 -16.47
CA ILE A 238 -8.61 5.35 -16.06
C ILE A 238 -9.61 6.06 -15.14
N TYR A 239 -9.11 6.92 -14.23
CA TYR A 239 -9.97 7.71 -13.35
C TYR A 239 -10.83 8.72 -14.13
N SER A 240 -10.28 9.42 -15.12
CA SER A 240 -11.03 10.44 -15.88
C SER A 240 -12.12 9.84 -16.79
N GLN A 241 -11.96 8.59 -17.23
CA GLN A 241 -12.96 7.86 -18.03
C GLN A 241 -14.24 7.50 -17.26
N GLY A 242 -14.28 7.67 -15.93
CA GLY A 242 -15.50 7.65 -15.12
C GLY A 242 -16.14 6.28 -14.84
N ARG A 243 -15.90 5.26 -15.68
CA ARG A 243 -16.53 3.93 -15.58
C ARG A 243 -16.27 3.21 -14.26
N LYS A 244 -15.15 3.50 -13.59
CA LYS A 244 -14.72 2.87 -12.33
C LYS A 244 -14.44 3.86 -11.19
N SER A 245 -14.65 5.15 -11.43
CA SER A 245 -14.24 6.23 -10.52
C SER A 245 -15.22 6.39 -9.35
N TYR A 246 -16.46 5.94 -9.52
CA TYR A 246 -17.52 6.05 -8.51
C TYR A 246 -18.24 4.72 -8.27
N LEU A 247 -17.50 3.70 -7.82
CA LEU A 247 -18.06 2.39 -7.51
C LEU A 247 -18.58 2.32 -6.08
N ARG A 248 -19.61 1.49 -5.85
CA ARG A 248 -20.17 1.17 -4.54
C ARG A 248 -20.80 2.38 -3.84
N LYS A 249 -21.62 3.12 -4.58
CA LYS A 249 -22.46 4.18 -4.01
C LYS A 249 -23.50 3.55 -3.11
N THR A 250 -23.78 4.23 -2.01
CA THR A 250 -24.86 3.81 -1.11
C THR A 250 -26.18 4.18 -1.78
N VAL A 251 -27.07 3.20 -1.97
CA VAL A 251 -28.27 3.34 -2.83
C VAL A 251 -29.12 4.54 -2.41
N LYS A 252 -29.33 4.70 -1.11
CA LYS A 252 -30.10 5.81 -0.54
C LYS A 252 -29.32 6.41 0.61
N LYS A 253 -29.15 7.73 0.57
CA LYS A 253 -28.62 8.55 1.67
C LYS A 253 -29.62 9.69 1.91
N ILE A 254 -29.99 9.90 3.16
CA ILE A 254 -30.81 11.06 3.55
C ILE A 254 -29.87 12.02 4.31
N PRO A 255 -29.70 13.27 3.85
CA PRO A 255 -28.90 14.27 4.56
C PRO A 255 -29.47 14.50 5.98
N PRO A 256 -28.64 14.50 7.03
CA PRO A 256 -29.11 14.79 8.37
C PRO A 256 -29.52 16.25 8.56
N SER A 257 -30.35 16.51 9.57
CA SER A 257 -30.68 17.86 10.01
C SER A 257 -29.49 18.56 10.69
N GLU A 258 -29.45 19.89 10.60
CA GLU A 258 -28.42 20.70 11.29
C GLU A 258 -28.37 20.46 12.80
N GLN A 259 -29.52 20.19 13.43
CA GLN A 259 -29.59 19.84 14.85
C GLN A 259 -28.84 18.54 15.15
N THR A 260 -29.02 17.50 14.34
CA THR A 260 -28.30 16.23 14.46
C THR A 260 -26.80 16.42 14.22
N LEU A 261 -26.42 17.20 13.21
CA LEU A 261 -25.01 17.51 12.94
C LEU A 261 -24.37 18.23 14.13
N ALA A 262 -25.04 19.23 14.69
CA ALA A 262 -24.57 19.96 15.87
C ALA A 262 -24.40 19.03 17.09
N GLN A 263 -25.35 18.11 17.33
CA GLN A 263 -25.27 17.14 18.41
C GLN A 263 -24.05 16.22 18.27
N ILE A 264 -23.78 15.70 17.07
CA ILE A 264 -22.60 14.85 16.83
C ILE A 264 -21.30 15.65 16.98
N ARG A 265 -21.26 16.88 16.48
CA ARG A 265 -20.07 17.76 16.56
C ARG A 265 -19.68 18.12 17.99
N GLN A 266 -20.61 18.05 18.94
CA GLN A 266 -20.32 18.25 20.36
C GLN A 266 -19.56 17.07 20.97
N SER A 267 -19.64 15.87 20.38
CA SER A 267 -18.98 14.66 20.90
C SER A 267 -17.45 14.82 20.94
N PRO A 268 -16.79 14.47 22.06
CA PRO A 268 -15.33 14.49 22.12
C PRO A 268 -14.69 13.50 21.13
N ILE A 269 -15.35 12.36 20.89
CA ILE A 269 -14.87 11.35 19.93
C ILE A 269 -14.85 11.93 18.52
N TRP A 270 -15.92 12.61 18.12
CA TRP A 270 -15.98 13.26 16.81
C TRP A 270 -14.90 14.34 16.68
N LYS A 271 -14.67 15.15 17.71
CA LYS A 271 -13.64 16.20 17.69
C LYS A 271 -12.24 15.61 17.46
N MET A 272 -11.91 14.51 18.12
CA MET A 272 -10.62 13.82 17.91
C MET A 272 -10.48 13.23 16.51
N GLU A 273 -11.55 12.61 15.99
CA GLU A 273 -11.57 12.09 14.62
C GLU A 273 -11.48 13.21 13.56
N GLN A 274 -12.15 14.34 13.81
CA GLN A 274 -12.05 15.52 12.96
C GLN A 274 -10.63 16.09 12.98
N ASP A 275 -10.00 16.18 14.15
CA ASP A 275 -8.61 16.65 14.27
C ASP A 275 -7.65 15.75 13.47
N PHE A 276 -7.77 14.42 13.59
CA PHE A 276 -6.99 13.49 12.78
C PHE A 276 -7.24 13.67 11.28
N TYR A 277 -8.50 13.81 10.86
CA TYR A 277 -8.86 14.01 9.46
C TYR A 277 -8.27 15.32 8.90
N GLU A 278 -8.42 16.45 9.61
CA GLU A 278 -7.86 17.73 9.19
C GLU A 278 -6.33 17.69 9.18
N PHE A 279 -5.70 16.98 10.10
CA PHE A 279 -4.25 16.73 10.09
C PHE A 279 -3.82 15.96 8.84
N ALA A 280 -4.47 14.84 8.53
CA ALA A 280 -4.18 14.04 7.34
C ALA A 280 -4.40 14.84 6.05
N LYS A 281 -5.47 15.63 5.99
CA LYS A 281 -5.79 16.52 4.87
C LYS A 281 -4.72 17.58 4.66
N ARG A 282 -4.27 18.25 5.73
CA ARG A 282 -3.16 19.23 5.66
C ARG A 282 -1.88 18.59 5.12
N GLN A 283 -1.54 17.38 5.56
CA GLN A 283 -0.37 16.67 5.05
C GLN A 283 -0.51 16.29 3.57
N PHE A 284 -1.69 15.81 3.16
CA PHE A 284 -1.98 15.53 1.77
C PHE A 284 -1.84 16.79 0.89
N HIS A 285 -2.40 17.92 1.33
CA HIS A 285 -2.30 19.20 0.64
C HIS A 285 -0.86 19.70 0.56
N PHE A 286 -0.06 19.52 1.61
CA PHE A 286 1.36 19.84 1.58
C PHE A 286 2.11 19.07 0.48
N LEU A 287 1.87 17.76 0.35
CA LEU A 287 2.47 16.94 -0.71
C LEU A 287 1.98 17.34 -2.12
N LYS A 288 0.71 17.76 -2.26
CA LYS A 288 0.20 18.34 -3.52
C LYS A 288 0.95 19.60 -3.92
N LEU A 289 1.27 20.49 -2.98
CA LEU A 289 2.02 21.72 -3.25
C LEU A 289 3.44 21.43 -3.76
N ILE A 290 4.08 20.37 -3.27
CA ILE A 290 5.39 19.92 -3.77
C ILE A 290 5.28 19.54 -5.25
N LYS A 291 4.26 18.76 -5.65
CA LYS A 291 3.98 18.45 -7.07
C LYS A 291 3.83 19.71 -7.91
N THR A 292 3.07 20.70 -7.44
CA THR A 292 2.86 21.97 -8.17
C THR A 292 4.16 22.75 -8.33
N ARG A 293 5.00 22.82 -7.29
CA ARG A 293 6.32 23.48 -7.36
C ARG A 293 7.28 22.81 -8.34
N LEU A 294 7.20 21.49 -8.48
CA LEU A 294 7.99 20.71 -9.45
C LEU A 294 7.42 20.75 -10.88
N GLY A 295 6.39 21.58 -11.14
CA GLY A 295 5.77 21.69 -12.47
C GLY A 295 5.12 20.38 -12.95
N GLY A 296 4.79 19.46 -12.04
CA GLY A 296 4.29 18.13 -12.37
C GLY A 296 5.30 17.23 -13.09
N LYS A 297 6.58 17.59 -13.14
CA LYS A 297 7.64 16.81 -13.77
C LYS A 297 8.47 16.05 -12.74
N ARG A 298 8.99 14.88 -13.15
CA ARG A 298 9.98 14.11 -12.40
C ARG A 298 11.37 14.66 -12.73
N GLU A 299 11.70 15.81 -12.18
CA GLU A 299 13.06 16.36 -12.28
C GLU A 299 13.85 15.98 -11.03
N ILE A 300 15.01 15.36 -11.22
CA ILE A 300 15.90 14.99 -10.11
C ILE A 300 16.60 16.26 -9.66
N GLY A 301 16.19 16.80 -8.51
CA GLY A 301 16.78 18.01 -7.91
C GLY A 301 18.10 17.78 -7.18
N TYR A 302 18.75 16.64 -7.35
CA TYR A 302 20.02 16.29 -6.69
C TYR A 302 20.95 15.53 -7.65
N HIS A 303 22.25 15.57 -7.37
CA HIS A 303 23.25 14.74 -8.03
C HIS A 303 24.29 14.31 -7.01
N TYR A 304 24.95 13.18 -7.27
CA TYR A 304 26.04 12.69 -6.43
C TYR A 304 27.36 13.31 -6.93
N GLU A 305 28.08 13.98 -6.04
CA GLU A 305 29.44 14.46 -6.31
C GLU A 305 30.45 13.77 -5.37
N LYS A 306 31.72 13.74 -5.76
CA LYS A 306 32.85 13.27 -4.93
C LYS A 306 32.71 11.82 -4.43
N VAL A 307 32.14 10.92 -5.24
CA VAL A 307 32.08 9.49 -4.94
C VAL A 307 33.51 8.91 -4.90
N LYS A 308 33.90 8.36 -3.73
CA LYS A 308 35.23 7.78 -3.48
C LYS A 308 35.10 6.41 -2.78
N PRO A 309 36.05 5.48 -2.99
CA PRO A 309 37.21 5.58 -3.87
C PRO A 309 36.80 5.55 -5.35
N THR A 310 37.52 6.26 -6.20
CA THR A 310 37.39 6.10 -7.65
C THR A 310 37.92 4.70 -7.98
N LEU A 311 37.03 3.76 -8.25
CA LEU A 311 37.42 2.43 -8.69
C LEU A 311 38.07 2.58 -10.07
N VAL A 312 39.40 2.57 -10.11
CA VAL A 312 40.16 2.61 -11.36
C VAL A 312 39.86 1.31 -12.11
N SER A 313 39.20 1.41 -13.26
CA SER A 313 39.01 0.29 -14.16
C SER A 313 40.37 -0.09 -14.76
N ASN A 314 41.01 -1.12 -14.21
CA ASN A 314 42.06 -1.86 -14.92
C ASN A 314 41.45 -2.69 -16.05
#